data_AF-A0A2F0AG34-F1
#
_entry.id   AF-A0A2F0AG34-F1
#
_cell.length_a   1.000
_cell.length_b   1.000
_cell.length_c   1.000
_cell.angle_alpha   90.00
_cell.angle_beta   90.00
_cell.angle_gamma   90.00
#
_symmetry.space_group_name_H-M   'P 1'
#
loop_
_entity.id
_entity.type
_entity.pdbx_description
1 polymer ?
#
loop_
_entity_poly.entity_id
_entity_poly.type
_entity_poly.pdbx_seq_one_letter_code
_entity_poly.pdbx_strand_id
1 'polypeptide(L)' 'MIGGPQIILIVIVVLLLFGGRKIPELMRGLGSGIKEFKKATKEEDDDSKE' A
#
# COMPACT_ATOMS: atom_id res chain seq x y z
N MET A 1 -27.28 -1.61 -7.23
CA MET A 1 -26.06 -2.29 -6.78
C MET A 1 -24.92 -1.82 -7.67
N ILE A 2 -23.81 -1.34 -7.09
CA ILE A 2 -22.60 -1.08 -7.88
C ILE A 2 -22.05 -2.44 -8.30
N GLY A 3 -22.26 -2.81 -9.55
CA GLY A 3 -21.81 -4.09 -10.08
C GLY A 3 -20.33 -4.07 -10.42
N GLY A 4 -19.73 -5.26 -10.59
CA GLY A 4 -18.35 -5.42 -11.06
C GLY A 4 -17.95 -4.53 -12.26
N PRO A 5 -18.83 -4.27 -13.25
CA PRO A 5 -18.50 -3.37 -14.37
C PRO A 5 -18.23 -1.91 -13.98
N GLN A 6 -18.91 -1.37 -12.95
CA GLN A 6 -18.68 0.02 -12.52
C GLN A 6 -17.34 0.16 -11.81
N ILE A 7 -16.93 -0.84 -11.03
CA ILE A 7 -15.63 -0.87 -10.36
C ILE A 7 -14.50 -0.94 -11.41
N ILE A 8 -14.66 -1.76 -12.46
CA ILE A 8 -13.65 -1.85 -13.53
C ILE A 8 -13.44 -0.50 -14.23
N LEU A 9 -14.53 0.25 -14.47
CA LEU A 9 -14.45 1.56 -15.12
C LEU A 9 -13.67 2.56 -14.24
N ILE A 10 -13.94 2.56 -12.94
CA ILE A 10 -13.23 3.43 -11.97
C ILE A 10 -11.74 3.09 -11.95
N VAL A 11 -11.40 1.80 -11.91
CA VAL A 11 -9.99 1.35 -11.95
C VAL A 11 -9.31 1.79 -13.24
N ILE A 12 -9.98 1.68 -14.39
CA ILE A 12 -9.44 2.15 -15.68
C ILE A 12 -9.18 3.66 -15.65
N VAL A 13 -10.13 4.46 -15.16
CA VAL A 13 -9.96 5.91 -15.05
C VAL A 13 -8.78 6.27 -14.15
N VAL A 14 -8.66 5.62 -12.98
CA VAL A 14 -7.54 5.81 -12.06
C VAL A 14 -6.22 5.41 -12.73
N LEU A 15 -6.17 4.30 -13.46
CA LEU A 15 -4.97 3.87 -14.18
C LEU A 15 -4.57 4.83 -15.31
N LEU A 16 -5.54 5.48 -15.98
CA LEU A 16 -5.24 6.49 -16.99
C LEU A 16 -4.68 7.79 -16.37
N LEU A 17 -5.21 8.23 -15.22
CA LEU A 17 -4.76 9.44 -14.54
C LEU A 17 -3.39 9.27 -13.88
N PHE A 18 -3.17 8.15 -13.21
CA PHE A 18 -1.94 7.90 -12.45
C PHE A 18 -0.88 7.11 -13.23
N GLY A 19 -1.29 6.40 -14.28
CA GLY A 19 -0.45 5.48 -15.04
C GLY A 19 -0.24 4.15 -14.33
N GLY A 20 -0.18 3.05 -15.09
CA GLY A 20 -0.01 1.69 -14.53
C GLY A 20 1.29 1.47 -13.75
N ARG A 21 2.31 2.33 -13.92
CA ARG A 21 3.59 2.24 -13.22
C ARG A 21 3.58 2.88 -11.83
N LYS A 22 2.72 3.86 -11.59
CA LYS A 22 2.73 4.67 -10.37
C LYS A 22 2.07 3.95 -9.19
N ILE A 23 1.08 3.10 -9.45
CA ILE A 23 0.44 2.28 -8.41
C ILE A 23 1.43 1.26 -7.79
N PRO A 24 2.18 0.45 -8.57
CA PRO A 24 3.23 -0.42 -8.04
C PRO A 24 4.32 0.33 -7.28
N GLU A 25 4.72 1.50 -7.76
CA GLU A 25 5.75 2.34 -7.13
C GLU A 25 5.30 2.84 -5.74
N LEU A 26 4.07 3.36 -5.65
CA LEU A 26 3.46 3.78 -4.40
C LEU A 26 3.28 2.61 -3.43
N MET A 27 2.81 1.45 -3.92
CA MET A 27 2.68 0.24 -3.10
C MET A 27 4.03 -0.24 -2.56
N ARG A 28 5.11 -0.18 -3.36
CA ARG A 28 6.45 -0.54 -2.90
C ARG A 28 6.95 0.44 -1.84
N GLY A 29 6.75 1.75 -2.03
CA GLY A 29 7.12 2.76 -1.03
C GLY A 29 6.36 2.60 0.29
N LEU A 30 5.04 2.46 0.23
CA LEU A 30 4.19 2.18 1.40
C LEU A 30 4.58 0.87 2.09
N GLY A 31 4.81 -0.20 1.32
CA GLY A 31 5.19 -1.50 1.85
C GLY A 31 6.53 -1.48 2.58
N SER A 32 7.54 -0.79 2.03
CA SER A 32 8.82 -0.60 2.69
C SER A 32 8.68 0.22 3.98
N GLY A 33 7.92 1.32 3.96
CA GLY A 33 7.70 2.15 5.15
C GLY A 33 6.98 1.40 6.27
N ILE A 34 5.93 0.63 5.94
CA ILE A 34 5.21 -0.22 6.92
C ILE A 34 6.14 -1.29 7.49
N LYS A 35 7.01 -1.88 6.66
CA LYS A 35 7.97 -2.90 7.08
C LYS A 35 9.01 -2.34 8.05
N GLU A 36 9.56 -1.17 7.77
CA GLU A 36 10.51 -0.47 8.65
C GLU A 36 9.84 -0.04 9.95
N PHE A 37 8.64 0.52 9.87
CA PHE A 37 7.84 0.89 11.05
C PHE A 37 7.62 -0.31 11.97
N LYS A 38 7.16 -1.44 11.43
CA LYS A 38 6.93 -2.66 12.20
C LYS A 38 8.23 -3.22 12.82
N LYS A 39 9.37 -3.04 12.15
CA LYS A 39 10.66 -3.49 12.67
C LYS A 39 11.08 -2.65 13.89
N ALA A 40 11.00 -1.33 13.78
CA ALA A 40 11.35 -0.41 14.87
C ALA A 40 10.47 -0.66 16.11
N THR A 41 9.15 -0.78 15.95
CA THR A 41 8.24 -1.06 17.08
C THR A 41 8.51 -2.42 17.73
N LYS A 42 8.98 -3.41 16.97
CA LYS A 42 9.27 -4.73 17.52
C LYS A 42 10.60 -4.78 18.28
N GLU A 43 11.60 -4.00 17.86
CA GLU A 43 12.86 -3.86 18.59
C GLU A 43 12.63 -3.19 19.96
N GLU A 44 11.76 -2.17 20.03
CA GLU A 44 11.36 -1.52 21.29
C GLU A 44 10.63 -2.47 22.27
N ASP A 45 9.83 -3.42 21.77
CA ASP A 45 9.10 -4.41 22.56
C ASP A 45 10.00 -5.53 23.13
N ASP A 46 11.09 -5.88 22.44
CA ASP A 46 12.05 -6.90 22.89
C ASP A 46 13.03 -6.32 23.93
N ASP A 47 13.48 -5.06 23.78
CA ASP A 47 14.33 -4.37 24.77
C ASP A 47 13.62 -4.11 26.12
N SER A 48 12.28 -4.14 26.14
CA SER A 48 11.47 -3.94 27.36
C SER A 48 11.26 -5.23 28.18
N LYS A 49 11.77 -6.38 27.71
CA LYS A 49 11.58 -7.70 28.36
C LYS A 49 12.83 -8.30 29.00
N GLU A 50 13.94 -7.54 29.07
CA GLU A 50 15.16 -7.94 29.79
C GLU A 50 15.33 -7.21 31.14
#